data_AF-A0A372EK45-F1
#
_entry.id   AF-A0A372EK45-F1
#
_cell.length_a   1.000
_cell.length_b   1.000
_cell.length_c   1.000
_cell.angle_alpha   90.00
_cell.angle_beta   90.00
_cell.angle_gamma   90.00
#
_symmetry.space_group_name_H-M   'P 1'
#
loop_
_entity.id
_entity.type
_entity.pdbx_description
1 polymer ?
#
loop_
_entity_poly.entity_id
_entity_poly.type
_entity_poly.pdbx_seq_one_letter_code
_entity_poly.pdbx_strand_id
1 'polypeptide(L)'
;MLKKAWFRFGLSRALGELGIPSNTVPSHLRQAVIDLGLSEGFNPREAALIIYFRTPAMRLLEAQRAQTTIAAWQTSQAVRQGYFGRAVRQEFPLPEVSGVRESLFQDS
;
A
#
# COMPACT_ATOMS: atom_id res chain seq x y z
N MET A 1 1.93 -14.93 16.75
CA MET A 1 1.66 -15.17 15.31
C MET A 1 0.25 -14.76 14.85
N LEU A 2 -0.79 -14.90 15.68
CA LEU A 2 -2.18 -14.49 15.33
C LEU A 2 -2.33 -13.03 14.85
N LYS A 3 -1.68 -12.06 15.51
CA LYS A 3 -1.73 -10.64 15.11
C LYS A 3 -1.24 -10.41 13.66
N LYS A 4 -0.17 -11.10 13.27
CA LYS A 4 0.41 -11.01 11.91
C LYS A 4 -0.51 -11.64 10.86
N ALA A 5 -1.16 -12.76 11.19
CA ALA A 5 -2.14 -13.39 10.30
C ALA A 5 -3.38 -12.51 10.10
N TRP A 6 -3.92 -11.93 11.18
CA TRP A 6 -5.01 -10.96 11.12
C TRP A 6 -4.65 -9.72 10.30
N PHE A 7 -3.45 -9.17 10.51
CA PHE A 7 -2.97 -8.04 9.75
C PHE A 7 -2.84 -8.36 8.27
N ARG A 8 -2.28 -9.54 7.93
CA ARG A 8 -2.18 -10.02 6.54
C ARG A 8 -3.54 -10.09 5.87
N PHE A 9 -4.53 -10.68 6.54
CA PHE A 9 -5.88 -10.77 5.99
C PHE A 9 -6.53 -9.40 5.82
N GLY A 10 -6.43 -8.53 6.83
CA GLY A 10 -6.92 -7.16 6.75
C GLY A 10 -6.25 -6.37 5.64
N LEU A 11 -4.95 -6.57 5.42
CA LEU A 11 -4.19 -5.88 4.37
C LEU A 11 -4.63 -6.35 3.00
N SER A 12 -4.80 -7.66 2.79
CA SER A 12 -5.33 -8.20 1.53
C SER A 12 -6.72 -7.67 1.22
N ARG A 13 -7.59 -7.54 2.24
CA ARG A 13 -8.91 -6.94 2.07
C ARG A 13 -8.83 -5.45 1.70
N ALA A 14 -8.01 -4.67 2.42
CA ALA A 14 -7.84 -3.25 2.17
C ALA A 14 -7.25 -2.96 0.78
N LEU A 15 -6.31 -3.79 0.31
CA LEU A 15 -5.80 -3.74 -1.06
C LEU A 15 -6.91 -4.01 -2.09
N GLY A 16 -7.76 -5.00 -1.85
CA GLY A 16 -8.94 -5.26 -2.69
C GLY A 16 -9.95 -4.12 -2.73
N GLU A 17 -10.17 -3.42 -1.60
CA GLU A 17 -11.01 -2.21 -1.55
C GLU A 17 -10.43 -1.08 -2.42
N LEU A 18 -9.10 -0.97 -2.51
CA LEU A 18 -8.39 -0.04 -3.41
C LEU A 18 -8.31 -0.51 -4.87
N GLY A 19 -8.86 -1.69 -5.20
CA GLY A 19 -8.76 -2.27 -6.53
C GLY A 19 -7.37 -2.85 -6.85
N ILE A 20 -6.52 -3.06 -5.84
CA ILE A 20 -5.18 -3.63 -6.01
C ILE A 20 -5.26 -5.15 -5.85
N PRO A 21 -5.03 -5.93 -6.93
CA PRO A 21 -5.03 -7.37 -6.84
C PRO A 21 -3.87 -7.84 -5.94
N SER A 22 -4.15 -8.80 -5.05
CA SER A 22 -3.12 -9.24 -4.11
C SER A 22 -1.91 -9.93 -4.77
N ASN A 23 -1.93 -10.26 -6.05
CA ASN A 23 -0.79 -10.81 -6.80
C ASN A 23 0.11 -9.74 -7.43
N THR A 24 -0.31 -8.47 -7.51
CA THR A 24 0.49 -7.39 -8.11
C THR A 24 1.48 -6.75 -7.14
N VAL A 25 1.28 -6.94 -5.84
CA VAL A 25 2.17 -6.40 -4.79
C VAL A 25 3.33 -7.38 -4.55
N PRO A 26 4.59 -6.97 -4.75
CA PRO A 26 5.75 -7.81 -4.48
C PRO A 26 5.76 -8.34 -3.03
N SER A 27 6.17 -9.60 -2.86
CA SER A 27 6.14 -10.29 -1.56
C SER A 27 6.99 -9.58 -0.51
N HIS A 28 8.18 -9.10 -0.88
CA HIS A 28 9.08 -8.36 0.00
C HIS A 28 8.48 -7.03 0.45
N LEU A 29 7.84 -6.27 -0.44
CA LEU A 29 7.17 -5.02 -0.11
C LEU A 29 6.01 -5.26 0.87
N ARG A 30 5.21 -6.30 0.59
CA ARG A 30 4.10 -6.68 1.48
C ARG A 30 4.61 -7.05 2.86
N GLN A 31 5.68 -7.83 2.94
CA GLN A 31 6.26 -8.26 4.20
C GLN A 31 6.82 -7.07 4.99
N ALA A 32 7.54 -6.16 4.34
CA ALA A 32 8.04 -4.93 4.95
C ALA A 32 6.92 -4.04 5.49
N VAL A 33 5.83 -3.85 4.72
CA VAL A 33 4.67 -3.05 5.16
C VAL A 33 3.93 -3.70 6.33
N ILE A 34 3.83 -5.04 6.36
CA ILE A 34 3.25 -5.76 7.50
C ILE A 34 4.12 -5.55 8.75
N ASP A 35 5.43 -5.73 8.63
CA ASP A 35 6.33 -5.62 9.78
C ASP A 35 6.38 -4.17 10.29
N LEU A 36 6.41 -3.19 9.38
CA LEU A 36 6.30 -1.77 9.70
C LEU A 36 4.96 -1.44 10.37
N GLY A 37 3.85 -2.00 9.87
CA GLY A 37 2.53 -1.81 10.44
C GLY A 37 2.41 -2.38 11.85
N LEU A 38 3.07 -3.51 12.13
CA LEU A 38 3.12 -4.08 13.47
C LEU A 38 4.03 -3.29 14.41
N SER A 39 5.13 -2.70 13.93
CA SER A 39 6.08 -1.94 14.76
C SER A 39 5.60 -0.52 15.07
N GLU A 40 5.05 0.18 14.08
CA GLU A 40 4.56 1.57 14.24
C GLU A 40 3.06 1.63 14.61
N GLY A 41 2.39 0.48 14.72
CA GLY A 41 0.99 0.40 15.17
C GLY A 41 -0.01 0.90 14.12
N PHE A 42 0.25 0.63 12.84
CA PHE A 42 -0.69 0.92 11.76
C PHE A 42 -1.89 -0.01 11.81
N ASN A 43 -2.98 0.41 11.19
CA ASN A 43 -4.05 -0.49 10.79
C ASN A 43 -3.82 -0.99 9.35
N PRO A 44 -4.53 -2.05 8.91
CA PRO A 44 -4.32 -2.60 7.57
C PRO A 44 -4.67 -1.66 6.41
N ARG A 45 -5.56 -0.67 6.61
CA ARG A 45 -5.90 0.34 5.59
C ARG A 45 -4.79 1.37 5.44
N GLU A 46 -4.22 1.82 6.54
CA GLU A 46 -3.03 2.68 6.56
C GLU A 46 -1.87 2.00 5.81
N ALA A 47 -1.61 0.73 6.10
CA ALA A 47 -0.64 -0.08 5.37
C ALA A 47 -0.96 -0.23 3.87
N ALA A 48 -2.23 -0.37 3.49
CA ALA A 48 -2.63 -0.44 2.10
C ALA A 48 -2.38 0.88 1.34
N LEU A 49 -2.57 2.04 1.99
CA LEU A 49 -2.24 3.35 1.41
C LEU A 49 -0.76 3.49 1.11
N ILE A 50 0.10 3.01 2.01
CA ILE A 50 1.55 3.00 1.82
C ILE A 50 1.92 2.25 0.53
N ILE A 51 1.32 1.08 0.31
CA ILE A 51 1.52 0.30 -0.92
C ILE A 51 0.99 1.07 -2.13
N TYR A 52 -0.26 1.55 -2.08
CA TYR A 52 -0.90 2.29 -3.17
C TYR A 52 -0.11 3.51 -3.62
N PHE A 53 0.40 4.30 -2.66
CA PHE A 53 1.18 5.49 -2.99
C PHE A 53 2.59 5.15 -3.50
N ARG A 54 3.15 4.00 -3.13
CA ARG A 54 4.47 3.58 -3.60
C ARG A 54 4.46 2.87 -4.95
N THR A 55 3.29 2.45 -5.45
CA THR A 55 3.18 1.67 -6.70
C THR A 55 2.32 2.39 -7.75
N PRO A 56 2.86 3.41 -8.45
CA PRO A 56 2.11 4.25 -9.38
C PRO A 56 1.51 3.49 -10.57
N ALA A 57 2.18 2.43 -11.05
CA ALA A 57 1.65 1.59 -12.14
C ALA A 57 0.31 0.92 -11.80
N MET A 58 0.04 0.64 -10.51
CA MET A 58 -1.22 0.05 -10.07
C MET A 58 -2.37 1.06 -10.03
N ARG A 59 -2.07 2.36 -10.13
CA ARG A 59 -3.08 3.43 -10.07
C ARG A 59 -3.81 3.61 -11.40
N LEU A 60 -3.27 3.13 -12.52
CA LEU A 60 -3.80 3.43 -13.86
C LEU A 60 -5.11 2.69 -14.20
N LEU A 61 -5.32 1.48 -13.68
CA LEU A 61 -6.48 0.66 -14.03
C LEU A 61 -7.71 0.92 -13.16
N GLU A 62 -7.51 1.28 -11.89
CA GLU A 62 -8.57 1.39 -10.88
C GLU A 62 -8.53 2.74 -10.14
N ALA A 63 -8.00 3.79 -10.80
CA ALA A 63 -7.79 5.12 -10.21
C ALA A 63 -9.05 5.66 -9.52
N GLN A 64 -10.19 5.55 -10.22
CA GLN A 64 -11.46 6.08 -9.73
C GLN A 64 -11.95 5.33 -8.50
N ARG A 65 -11.86 3.99 -8.51
CA ARG A 65 -12.24 3.15 -7.37
C ARG A 65 -11.36 3.45 -6.16
N ALA A 66 -10.04 3.53 -6.37
CA ALA A 66 -9.10 3.85 -5.31
C ALA A 66 -9.38 5.23 -4.69
N GLN A 67 -9.66 6.25 -5.51
CA GLN A 67 -10.01 7.59 -5.02
C GLN A 67 -11.29 7.57 -4.18
N THR A 68 -12.36 6.92 -4.65
CA THR A 68 -13.61 6.80 -3.88
C THR A 68 -13.40 6.08 -2.55
N THR A 69 -12.64 4.98 -2.55
CA THR A 69 -12.29 4.24 -1.33
C THR A 69 -11.47 5.08 -0.35
N ILE A 70 -10.46 5.81 -0.84
CA ILE A 70 -9.63 6.70 -0.02
C ILE A 70 -10.50 7.79 0.62
N ALA A 71 -11.38 8.42 -0.16
CA ALA A 71 -12.29 9.44 0.34
C ALA A 71 -13.21 8.86 1.44
N ALA A 72 -13.78 7.67 1.22
CA ALA A 72 -14.62 7.00 2.22
C ALA A 72 -13.85 6.68 3.51
N TRP A 73 -12.59 6.23 3.41
CA TRP A 73 -11.74 5.97 4.58
C TRP A 73 -11.36 7.25 5.35
N GLN A 74 -11.15 8.37 4.65
CA GLN A 74 -10.89 9.66 5.29
C GLN A 74 -12.14 10.18 6.00
N THR A 75 -13.31 10.13 5.36
CA THR A 75 -14.60 10.58 5.96
C THR A 75 -14.99 9.76 7.17
N SER A 76 -14.76 8.45 7.15
CA SER A 76 -15.05 7.54 8.27
C SER A 76 -13.96 7.50 9.35
N GLN A 77 -12.88 8.29 9.20
CA GLN A 77 -11.72 8.27 10.10
C GLN A 77 -11.08 6.88 10.24
N ALA A 78 -11.23 6.02 9.23
CA ALA A 78 -10.63 4.69 9.18
C ALA A 78 -9.10 4.72 8.98
N VAL A 79 -8.56 5.88 8.60
CA VAL A 79 -7.14 6.17 8.41
C VAL A 79 -6.83 7.46 9.16
N ARG A 80 -5.80 7.45 10.01
CA ARG A 80 -5.38 8.67 10.71
C ARG A 80 -4.67 9.63 9.75
N GLN A 81 -5.01 10.91 9.83
CA GLN A 81 -4.49 11.96 8.93
C GLN A 81 -2.96 12.03 8.89
N GLY A 82 -2.28 11.82 10.03
CA GLY A 82 -0.82 11.79 10.09
C GLY A 82 -0.20 10.69 9.22
N TYR A 83 -0.77 9.48 9.23
CA TYR A 83 -0.28 8.39 8.37
C TYR A 83 -0.67 8.57 6.92
N PHE A 84 -1.86 9.13 6.65
CA PHE A 84 -2.26 9.49 5.30
C PHE A 84 -1.24 10.46 4.67
N GLY A 85 -0.90 11.55 5.37
CA GLY A 85 0.07 12.54 4.90
C GLY A 85 1.45 11.94 4.62
N ARG A 86 1.97 11.13 5.56
CA ARG A 86 3.24 10.41 5.37
C ARG A 86 3.19 9.42 4.19
N ALA A 87 2.07 8.75 3.96
CA ALA A 87 1.91 7.80 2.86
C ALA A 87 1.90 8.51 1.49
N VAL A 88 1.20 9.65 1.38
CA VAL A 88 1.19 10.49 0.18
C VAL A 88 2.60 10.99 -0.16
N ARG A 89 3.36 11.42 0.86
CA ARG A 89 4.76 11.88 0.73
C ARG A 89 5.78 10.75 0.61
N GLN A 90 5.35 9.50 0.77
CA GLN A 90 6.19 8.29 0.73
C GLN A 90 7.32 8.27 1.80
N GLU A 91 7.07 8.86 2.98
CA GLU A 91 8.04 9.02 4.07
C GLU A 91 8.23 7.76 4.95
N PHE A 92 7.94 6.57 4.41
CA PHE A 92 8.09 5.31 5.14
C PHE A 92 9.35 4.54 4.70
N PRO A 93 10.17 4.05 5.65
CA PRO A 93 11.38 3.29 5.35
C PRO A 93 10.98 1.88 4.89
N LEU A 94 10.84 1.70 3.58
CA LEU A 94 10.53 0.40 2.97
C LEU A 94 11.61 0.08 1.92
N PRO A 95 11.78 -1.20 1.55
CA PRO A 95 12.64 -1.57 0.44
C PRO A 95 12.24 -0.82 -0.83
N GLU A 96 13.22 -0.48 -1.67
CA GLU A 96 12.93 0.01 -3.00
C GLU A 96 12.21 -1.08 -3.78
N VAL A 97 11.06 -0.74 -4.34
CA VAL A 97 10.40 -1.59 -5.30
C VAL A 97 11.11 -1.27 -6.61
N SER A 98 12.00 -2.15 -7.07
CA SER A 98 12.65 -2.03 -8.38
C SER A 98 11.58 -2.02 -9.46
N GLY A 99 11.04 -0.85 -9.74
CA GLY A 99 10.04 -0.61 -10.76
C GLY A 99 10.76 -0.35 -12.07
N VAL A 100 11.02 -1.41 -12.84
CA VAL A 100 10.92 -1.43 -14.32
C VAL A 100 11.50 -0.17 -15.01
N ARG A 101 12.68 0.32 -14.60
CA ARG A 101 13.36 1.45 -15.24
C ARG A 101 14.71 1.09 -15.87
N GLU A 102 15.27 -0.07 -15.55
CA GLU A 102 16.60 -0.44 -16.04
C GLU A 102 16.60 -1.34 -17.28
N SER A 103 15.46 -1.87 -17.73
CA SER A 103 15.43 -2.82 -18.86
C SER A 103 15.05 -2.24 -20.22
N LEU A 104 14.78 -0.94 -20.34
CA LEU A 104 14.36 -0.30 -21.61
C LEU A 104 15.40 0.64 -22.23
N PHE A 105 16.58 0.79 -21.63
CA PHE A 105 17.65 1.67 -22.13
C PHE A 105 19.00 0.95 -22.30
N GLN A 106 19.02 -0.39 -22.30
CA GLN A 106 20.19 -1.18 -22.66
C GLN A 106 19.90 -1.98 -23.93
N ASP A 107 19.72 -1.28 -25.05
CA ASP A 107 20.05 -1.74 -26.40
C ASP A 107 19.54 -0.68 -27.39
N SER A 108 20.42 0.24 -27.80
CA SER A 108 20.50 0.90 -29.13
C SER A 108 21.56 1.99 -29.10
#